data_AF-A0A0F9T4M7-F1
#
_entry.id   AF-A0A0F9T4M7-F1
#
_cell.length_a   1.000
_cell.length_b   1.000
_cell.length_c   1.000
_cell.angle_alpha   90.00
_cell.angle_beta   90.00
_cell.angle_gamma   90.00
#
_symmetry.space_group_name_H-M   'P 1'
#
loop_
_entity.id
_entity.type
_entity.pdbx_description
1 polymer ?
#
loop_
_entity_poly.entity_id
_entity_poly.type
_entity_poly.pdbx_seq_one_letter_code
_entity_poly.pdbx_strand_id
1 'polypeptide(L)'
;MIEELIGKTLIKIDKSADEIIFHTSDDVTYEMSHYQDCCESVTVDDICGDLNDLLNTPIVQAFEKTNSDENPPGIDKEYQDSFTWTFYTLSTTKGTVTIRWYGESNGYYSEAVEVKAIK
;
A
#
# COMPACT_ATOMS: atom_id res chain seq x y z
N MET A 1 4.57 -5.59 9.24
CA MET A 1 3.91 -6.29 8.11
C MET A 1 2.42 -5.95 8.10
N ILE A 2 1.73 -6.01 6.95
CA ILE A 2 0.34 -5.55 6.82
C ILE A 2 -0.65 -6.34 7.70
N GLU A 3 -0.34 -7.62 7.99
CA GLU A 3 -1.13 -8.51 8.82
C GLU A 3 -1.25 -8.04 10.28
N GLU A 4 -0.33 -7.18 10.73
CA GLU A 4 -0.37 -6.58 12.07
C GLU A 4 -1.58 -5.66 12.28
N LEU A 5 -2.21 -5.22 11.20
CA LEU A 5 -3.45 -4.45 11.25
C LEU A 5 -4.66 -5.32 11.61
N ILE A 6 -4.58 -6.66 11.50
CA ILE A 6 -5.70 -7.54 11.86
C ILE A 6 -6.06 -7.35 13.34
N GLY A 7 -7.34 -7.08 13.61
CA GLY A 7 -7.87 -6.75 14.93
C GLY A 7 -7.69 -5.29 15.35
N LYS A 8 -6.88 -4.49 14.65
CA LYS A 8 -6.79 -3.04 14.88
C LYS A 8 -8.02 -2.33 14.38
N THR A 9 -8.38 -1.23 15.04
CA THR A 9 -9.45 -0.32 14.62
C THR A 9 -8.84 0.98 14.14
N LEU A 10 -9.04 1.32 12.87
CA LEU A 10 -8.52 2.55 12.28
C LEU A 10 -9.45 3.71 12.60
N ILE A 11 -8.94 4.82 13.12
CA ILE A 11 -9.74 6.02 13.45
C ILE A 11 -9.54 7.14 12.41
N LYS A 12 -8.43 7.10 11.67
CA LYS A 12 -8.11 8.05 10.61
C LYS A 12 -7.19 7.39 9.59
N ILE A 13 -7.32 7.79 8.32
CA ILE A 13 -6.44 7.40 7.24
C ILE A 13 -6.00 8.68 6.52
N ASP A 14 -4.69 8.94 6.47
CA ASP A 14 -4.12 9.96 5.61
C ASP A 14 -3.52 9.28 4.37
N LYS A 15 -3.67 9.90 3.20
CA LYS A 15 -3.18 9.34 1.94
C LYS A 15 -2.56 10.42 1.07
N SER A 16 -1.46 10.07 0.41
CA SER A 16 -0.85 10.83 -0.68
C SER A 16 -0.53 9.89 -1.84
N ALA A 17 0.29 10.33 -2.80
CA ALA A 17 0.80 9.46 -3.85
C ALA A 17 1.94 8.55 -3.36
N ASP A 18 2.67 8.96 -2.31
CA ASP A 18 3.91 8.29 -1.88
C ASP A 18 3.74 7.56 -0.53
N GLU A 19 2.66 7.84 0.19
CA GLU A 19 2.42 7.29 1.53
C GLU A 19 0.94 7.08 1.84
N ILE A 20 0.67 6.10 2.70
CA ILE A 20 -0.61 5.92 3.39
C ILE A 20 -0.34 5.72 4.87
N ILE A 21 -1.03 6.48 5.71
CA ILE A 21 -0.87 6.46 7.15
C ILE A 21 -2.19 6.03 7.79
N PHE A 22 -2.15 4.93 8.55
CA PHE A 22 -3.27 4.43 9.33
C PHE A 22 -3.08 4.78 10.80
N HIS A 23 -4.00 5.57 11.35
CA HIS A 23 -4.03 5.88 12.78
C HIS A 23 -4.99 4.93 13.47
N THR A 24 -4.53 4.20 14.48
CA THR A 24 -5.37 3.24 15.22
C THR A 24 -5.94 3.84 16.50
N SER A 25 -6.97 3.21 17.05
CA SER A 25 -7.58 3.61 18.33
C SER A 25 -6.72 3.34 19.56
N ASP A 26 -5.63 2.58 19.42
CA ASP A 26 -4.66 2.28 20.48
C ASP A 26 -3.38 3.13 20.38
N ASP A 27 -3.48 4.30 19.74
CA ASP A 27 -2.41 5.29 19.56
C ASP A 27 -1.16 4.73 18.85
N VAL A 28 -1.32 3.67 18.05
CA VAL A 28 -0.27 3.17 17.17
C VAL A 28 -0.54 3.70 15.76
N THR A 29 0.50 4.18 15.10
CA THR A 29 0.39 4.59 13.70
C THR A 29 1.11 3.58 12.82
N TYR A 30 0.48 3.20 11.71
CA TYR A 30 1.09 2.36 10.70
C TYR A 30 1.31 3.18 9.44
N GLU A 31 2.50 3.09 8.88
CA GLU A 31 2.92 3.77 7.66
C GLU A 31 3.14 2.72 6.58
N MET A 32 2.58 2.99 5.40
CA MET A 32 2.92 2.34 4.14
C MET A 32 3.62 3.38 3.26
N SER A 33 4.90 3.18 2.97
CA SER A 33 5.67 4.11 2.15
C SER A 33 6.86 3.43 1.50
N HIS A 34 7.49 4.14 0.56
CA HIS A 34 8.75 3.74 -0.03
C HIS A 34 9.68 4.94 -0.09
N TYR A 35 10.94 4.75 0.30
CA TYR A 35 11.96 5.80 0.22
C TYR A 35 12.57 5.80 -1.18
N GLN A 36 12.14 6.73 -2.03
CA GLN A 36 12.62 6.84 -3.40
C GLN A 36 14.12 7.18 -3.45
N ASP A 37 14.88 6.52 -4.33
CA ASP A 37 16.22 6.93 -4.78
C ASP A 37 16.17 7.47 -6.23
N CYS A 38 17.30 7.43 -6.94
CA CYS A 38 17.52 8.11 -8.21
C CYS A 38 16.71 7.56 -9.39
N CYS A 39 16.81 6.25 -9.65
CA CYS A 39 16.27 5.62 -10.87
C CYS A 39 15.17 4.61 -10.54
N GLU A 40 14.29 4.99 -9.62
CA GLU A 40 13.11 4.22 -9.23
C GLU A 40 11.93 5.15 -8.94
N SER A 41 10.72 4.58 -9.00
CA SER A 41 9.50 5.24 -8.56
C SER A 41 8.52 4.23 -8.00
N VAL A 42 8.11 4.41 -6.75
CA VAL A 42 7.10 3.55 -6.09
C VAL A 42 5.95 4.39 -5.54
N THR A 43 4.78 4.31 -6.17
CA THR A 43 3.65 5.21 -5.84
C THR A 43 2.33 4.46 -5.73
N VAL A 44 1.37 5.03 -4.99
CA VAL A 44 -0.02 4.59 -4.95
C VAL A 44 -0.64 4.84 -6.31
N ASP A 45 -0.96 3.77 -7.02
CA ASP A 45 -1.53 3.82 -8.36
C ASP A 45 -3.06 3.86 -8.33
N ASP A 46 -3.69 3.06 -7.46
CA ASP A 46 -5.14 3.01 -7.33
C ASP A 46 -5.60 2.54 -5.95
N ILE A 47 -6.82 2.92 -5.57
CA ILE A 47 -7.50 2.43 -4.37
C ILE A 47 -8.89 1.95 -4.79
N CYS A 48 -9.06 0.64 -4.82
CA CYS A 48 -10.34 0.00 -5.14
C CYS A 48 -11.14 -0.26 -3.86
N GLY A 49 -12.29 0.39 -3.74
CA GLY A 49 -13.14 0.38 -2.54
C GLY A 49 -13.23 1.75 -1.86
N ASP A 50 -13.98 1.84 -0.75
CA ASP A 50 -14.09 3.06 0.05
C ASP A 50 -13.22 2.95 1.32
N LEU A 51 -12.23 3.84 1.47
CA LEU A 51 -11.39 3.90 2.68
C LEU A 51 -12.20 4.11 3.96
N ASN A 52 -13.38 4.73 3.88
CA ASN A 52 -14.27 4.90 5.02
C ASN A 52 -14.82 3.56 5.54
N ASP A 53 -14.85 2.51 4.72
CA ASP A 53 -15.22 1.17 5.16
C ASP A 53 -14.21 0.58 6.13
N LEU A 54 -12.96 1.06 6.13
CA LEU A 54 -11.93 0.62 7.07
C LEU A 54 -11.97 1.33 8.42
N LEU A 55 -12.67 2.48 8.52
CA LEU A 55 -12.69 3.32 9.72
C LEU A 55 -13.62 2.78 10.82
N ASN A 56 -13.27 2.98 12.08
CA ASN A 56 -14.11 2.71 13.26
C ASN A 56 -14.67 1.28 13.33
N THR A 57 -13.99 0.31 12.72
CA THR A 57 -14.34 -1.11 12.78
C THR A 57 -13.07 -1.95 12.70
N PRO A 58 -12.97 -3.07 13.44
CA PRO A 58 -11.79 -3.91 13.38
C PRO A 58 -11.52 -4.45 11.97
N ILE A 59 -10.26 -4.40 11.56
CA ILE A 59 -9.79 -5.12 10.37
C ILE A 59 -9.88 -6.62 10.63
N VAL A 60 -10.59 -7.35 9.78
CA VAL A 60 -10.78 -8.81 9.89
C VAL A 60 -9.84 -9.61 8.99
N GLN A 61 -9.30 -8.96 7.96
CA GLN A 61 -8.37 -9.56 7.00
C GLN A 61 -7.42 -8.48 6.49
N ALA A 62 -6.14 -8.80 6.42
CA ALA A 62 -5.12 -7.97 5.78
C ALA A 62 -4.10 -8.91 5.13
N PHE A 63 -3.76 -8.70 3.86
CA PHE A 63 -2.72 -9.45 3.17
C PHE A 63 -2.12 -8.66 2.01
N GLU A 64 -0.91 -9.04 1.63
CA GLU A 64 -0.17 -8.52 0.48
C GLU A 64 -0.16 -9.53 -0.69
N LYS A 65 -0.15 -9.03 -1.91
CA LYS A 65 0.20 -9.78 -3.12
C LYS A 65 1.07 -8.94 -4.03
N THR A 66 1.98 -9.57 -4.76
CA THR A 66 2.82 -8.91 -5.77
C THR A 66 2.63 -9.52 -7.15
N ASN A 67 2.93 -8.74 -8.19
CA ASN A 67 2.99 -9.21 -9.58
C ASN A 67 4.06 -8.41 -10.35
N SER A 68 4.96 -9.13 -11.01
CA SER A 68 6.04 -8.57 -11.85
C SER A 68 6.12 -9.28 -13.20
N ASP A 69 5.04 -9.95 -13.63
CA ASP A 69 5.03 -10.79 -14.84
C ASP A 69 4.83 -9.96 -16.11
N GLU A 70 3.76 -9.16 -16.16
CA GLU A 70 3.41 -8.34 -17.32
C GLU A 70 2.70 -7.06 -16.88
N ASN A 71 3.12 -5.94 -17.46
CA ASN A 71 2.47 -4.65 -17.27
C ASN A 71 1.17 -4.56 -18.09
N PRO A 72 0.09 -3.96 -17.54
CA PRO A 72 -1.08 -3.61 -18.34
C PRO A 72 -0.71 -2.75 -19.56
N PRO A 73 -1.47 -2.84 -20.66
CA PRO A 73 -1.20 -2.04 -21.85
C PRO A 73 -1.30 -0.54 -21.54
N GLY A 74 -0.34 0.24 -22.04
CA GLY A 74 -0.31 1.70 -21.89
C GLY A 74 0.41 2.21 -20.64
N ILE A 75 1.05 1.32 -19.87
CA ILE A 75 1.96 1.71 -18.79
C ILE A 75 3.32 2.06 -19.41
N ASP A 76 3.55 3.35 -19.67
CA ASP A 76 4.81 3.89 -20.17
C ASP A 76 5.41 4.80 -19.08
N LYS A 77 6.56 4.41 -18.56
CA LYS A 77 7.18 5.04 -17.41
C LYS A 77 8.72 5.06 -17.54
N GLU A 78 9.38 5.88 -16.75
CA GLU A 78 10.77 6.30 -17.00
C GLU A 78 11.80 5.20 -16.73
N TYR A 79 11.55 4.33 -15.75
CA TYR A 79 12.52 3.35 -15.27
C TYR A 79 11.90 1.95 -15.28
N GLN A 80 11.52 1.41 -16.44
CA GLN A 80 10.84 0.10 -16.55
C GLN A 80 11.75 -1.08 -16.94
N ASP A 81 13.04 -1.04 -16.62
CA ASP A 81 13.86 -2.24 -16.80
C ASP A 81 13.43 -3.36 -15.81
N SER A 82 12.81 -2.96 -14.69
CA SER A 82 12.11 -3.81 -13.72
C SER A 82 10.86 -3.08 -13.19
N PHE A 83 9.86 -3.84 -12.76
CA PHE A 83 8.66 -3.30 -12.11
C PHE A 83 8.01 -4.33 -11.18
N THR A 84 7.27 -3.82 -10.21
CA THR A 84 6.50 -4.61 -9.25
C THR A 84 5.18 -3.92 -8.92
N TRP A 85 4.09 -4.60 -9.21
CA TRP A 85 2.77 -4.26 -8.67
C TRP A 85 2.63 -4.86 -7.28
N THR A 86 2.26 -4.05 -6.29
CA THR A 86 1.98 -4.53 -4.93
C THR A 86 0.55 -4.19 -4.54
N PHE A 87 -0.18 -5.17 -4.01
CA PHE A 87 -1.59 -5.05 -3.66
C PHE A 87 -1.78 -5.37 -2.18
N TYR A 88 -2.22 -4.37 -1.42
CA TYR A 88 -2.59 -4.53 -0.03
C TYR A 88 -4.10 -4.57 0.10
N THR A 89 -4.64 -5.72 0.48
CA THR A 89 -6.08 -5.87 0.66
C THR A 89 -6.43 -5.90 2.14
N LEU A 90 -7.27 -4.97 2.58
CA LEU A 90 -7.79 -4.87 3.93
C LEU A 90 -9.32 -4.99 3.91
N SER A 91 -9.87 -5.75 4.85
CA SER A 91 -11.33 -5.94 4.96
C SER A 91 -11.80 -5.66 6.38
N THR A 92 -12.98 -5.05 6.47
CA THR A 92 -13.81 -4.99 7.69
C THR A 92 -15.14 -5.68 7.42
N THR A 93 -16.06 -5.64 8.38
CA THR A 93 -17.45 -6.05 8.16
C THR A 93 -18.24 -5.08 7.28
N LYS A 94 -17.73 -3.87 7.02
CA LYS A 94 -18.40 -2.85 6.20
C LYS A 94 -18.03 -2.97 4.72
N GLY A 95 -16.80 -3.35 4.42
CA GLY A 95 -16.29 -3.43 3.06
C GLY A 95 -14.87 -3.94 2.98
N THR A 96 -14.37 -4.02 1.76
CA THR A 96 -12.98 -4.39 1.45
C THR A 96 -12.37 -3.32 0.59
N VAL A 97 -11.13 -2.96 0.91
CA VAL A 97 -10.34 -2.01 0.14
C VAL A 97 -9.06 -2.70 -0.30
N THR A 98 -8.71 -2.54 -1.57
CA THR A 98 -7.42 -2.94 -2.11
C THR A 98 -6.65 -1.68 -2.55
N ILE A 99 -5.50 -1.47 -1.94
CA ILE A 99 -4.56 -0.41 -2.28
C ILE A 99 -3.52 -1.00 -3.23
N ARG A 100 -3.42 -0.43 -4.43
CA ARG A 100 -2.46 -0.82 -5.45
C ARG A 100 -1.31 0.17 -5.48
N TRP A 101 -0.10 -0.35 -5.36
CA TRP A 101 1.15 0.36 -5.56
C TRP A 101 1.80 -0.11 -6.85
N TYR A 102 2.40 0.82 -7.57
CA TYR A 102 3.22 0.54 -8.72
C TYR A 102 4.65 1.00 -8.43
N GLY A 103 5.56 0.04 -8.40
CA GLY A 103 7.00 0.26 -8.34
C GLY A 103 7.65 -0.01 -9.68
N GLU A 104 8.58 0.85 -10.09
CA GLU A 104 9.44 0.68 -11.26
C GLU A 104 10.89 1.03 -10.92
N SER A 105 11.85 0.39 -11.57
CA SER A 105 13.26 0.74 -11.47
C SER A 105 14.05 0.37 -12.72
N ASN A 106 15.26 0.91 -12.83
CA ASN A 106 16.23 0.45 -13.84
C ASN A 106 16.84 -0.94 -13.54
N GLY A 107 16.24 -1.72 -12.64
CA GLY A 107 16.66 -3.08 -12.27
C GLY A 107 17.74 -3.15 -11.18
N TYR A 108 18.19 -2.02 -10.63
CA TYR A 108 19.20 -1.97 -9.56
C TYR A 108 18.65 -1.52 -8.20
N TYR A 109 17.44 -0.96 -8.18
CA TYR A 109 16.81 -0.40 -7.00
C TYR A 109 15.56 -1.19 -6.58
N SER A 110 14.95 -0.85 -5.46
CA SER A 110 13.96 -1.69 -4.80
C SER A 110 12.55 -1.17 -5.05
N GLU A 111 11.68 -1.97 -5.63
CA GLU A 111 10.29 -1.57 -5.89
C GLU A 111 9.33 -1.89 -4.74
N ALA A 112 9.85 -2.37 -3.60
CA ALA A 112 9.07 -2.86 -2.48
C ALA A 112 8.56 -1.74 -1.57
N VAL A 113 7.29 -1.79 -1.22
CA VAL A 113 6.67 -0.89 -0.23
C VAL A 113 6.97 -1.40 1.18
N GLU A 114 7.39 -0.50 2.07
CA GLU A 114 7.60 -0.82 3.47
C GLU A 114 6.30 -0.59 4.26
N VAL A 115 5.93 -1.55 5.10
CA VAL A 115 4.81 -1.41 6.06
C VAL A 115 5.32 -1.57 7.49
N LYS A 116 5.32 -0.48 8.25
CA LYS A 116 5.87 -0.43 9.61
C LYS A 116 4.97 0.32 10.59
N ALA A 117 5.04 -0.07 11.86
CA ALA A 117 4.48 0.71 12.95
C ALA A 117 5.46 1.85 13.33
N ILE A 118 4.96 3.07 13.40
CA ILE A 118 5.69 4.25 13.88
C ILE A 118 5.04 4.71 15.21
N LYS A 119 5.91 5.09 16.16
CA LYS A 119 5.51 5.55 17.50
C LYS A 119 5.60 7.06 17.60
#